data_AF-A0A520K8I6-F1
#
_entry.id   AF-A0A520K8I6-F1
#
_cell.length_a   1.000
_cell.length_b   1.000
_cell.length_c   1.000
_cell.angle_alpha   90.00
_cell.angle_beta   90.00
_cell.angle_gamma   90.00
#
_symmetry.space_group_name_H-M   'P 1'
#
loop_
_entity.id
_entity.type
_entity.pdbx_description
1 polymer ?
#
loop_
_entity_poly.entity_id
_entity_poly.type
_entity_poly.pdbx_seq_one_letter_code
_entity_poly.pdbx_strand_id
1 'polypeptide(L)'
;MKLRERDRAYYVRQGSESVRAQGDILTQLMQMTAKVPFDDRQNNSVQVDIISPSLVRKYLADIRSDLVAPEVNLPDRELYRYMKIVAPTNGHEAPRNITLLFFTENPDQYFPVTQDRGCPVWR
;
A
#
# COMPACT_ATOMS: atom_id res chain seq x y z
N MET A 1 -16.41 21.24 -26.34
CA MET A 1 -17.31 20.44 -25.50
C MET A 1 -17.04 20.84 -24.05
N LYS A 2 -17.94 21.60 -23.41
CA LYS A 2 -17.77 22.10 -22.03
C LYS A 2 -18.11 20.94 -21.10
N LEU A 3 -17.11 20.33 -20.45
CA LEU A 3 -17.35 19.32 -19.43
C LEU A 3 -18.18 19.97 -18.33
N ARG A 4 -19.40 19.46 -18.08
CA ARG A 4 -20.23 19.91 -16.95
C ARG A 4 -19.42 19.65 -15.69
N GLU A 5 -19.22 20.69 -14.90
CA GLU A 5 -18.60 20.60 -13.57
C GLU A 5 -19.49 19.65 -12.74
N ARG A 6 -19.02 18.43 -12.51
CA ARG A 6 -19.69 17.50 -11.61
C ARG A 6 -19.30 17.93 -10.20
N ASP A 7 -20.26 18.36 -9.40
CA ASP A 7 -20.05 18.61 -7.97
C ASP A 7 -19.54 17.32 -7.29
N ARG A 8 -18.23 17.22 -7.12
CA ARG A 8 -17.60 16.13 -6.37
C ARG A 8 -17.78 16.42 -4.89
N ALA A 9 -18.22 15.42 -4.12
CA ALA A 9 -18.36 15.52 -2.68
C ALA A 9 -17.66 14.32 -2.01
N TYR A 10 -17.16 14.55 -0.79
CA TYR A 10 -16.60 13.51 0.05
C TYR A 10 -17.72 12.82 0.85
N TYR A 11 -17.58 11.52 1.08
CA TYR A 11 -18.51 10.71 1.85
C TYR A 11 -17.74 9.84 2.85
N VAL A 12 -18.32 9.62 4.03
CA VAL A 12 -17.80 8.68 5.03
C VAL A 12 -18.86 7.63 5.36
N ARG A 13 -18.44 6.45 5.79
CA ARG A 13 -19.35 5.41 6.26
C ARG A 13 -19.59 5.57 7.76
N GLN A 14 -20.84 5.72 8.16
CA GLN A 14 -21.28 5.75 9.56
C GLN A 14 -22.27 4.61 9.78
N GLY A 15 -21.82 3.55 10.46
CA GLY A 15 -22.60 2.31 10.58
C GLY A 15 -22.89 1.68 9.23
N SER A 16 -24.17 1.51 8.90
CA SER A 16 -24.64 0.98 7.61
C SER A 16 -24.71 2.02 6.49
N GLU A 17 -24.64 3.32 6.82
CA GLU A 17 -24.96 4.40 5.90
C GLU A 17 -23.72 5.09 5.33
N SER A 18 -23.83 5.61 4.11
CA SER A 18 -22.83 6.49 3.48
C SER A 18 -23.34 7.92 3.53
N VAL A 19 -22.71 8.77 4.35
CA VAL A 19 -23.13 10.15 4.59
C VAL A 19 -22.15 11.14 3.97
N ARG A 20 -22.64 12.27 3.45
CA ARG A 20 -21.79 13.32 2.90
C ARG A 20 -20.95 13.95 4.02
N ALA A 21 -19.63 13.96 3.86
CA ALA A 21 -18.72 14.57 4.83
C ALA A 21 -18.84 16.09 4.80
N GLN A 22 -19.17 16.68 5.94
CA GLN A 22 -19.32 18.12 6.15
C GLN A 22 -18.82 18.49 7.54
N GLY A 23 -18.49 19.77 7.78
CA GLY A 23 -18.03 20.25 9.09
C GLY A 23 -16.86 19.43 9.63
N ASP A 24 -16.96 19.03 10.91
CA ASP A 24 -15.90 18.30 11.62
C ASP A 24 -15.58 16.93 11.00
N ILE A 25 -16.56 16.24 10.43
CA ILE A 25 -16.35 14.96 9.73
C ILE A 25 -15.43 15.17 8.52
N LEU A 26 -15.66 16.24 7.77
CA LEU A 26 -14.80 16.57 6.63
C LEU A 26 -13.40 16.95 7.13
N THR A 27 -13.30 17.77 8.18
CA THR A 27 -12.01 18.13 8.77
C THR A 27 -11.23 16.89 9.22
N GLN A 28 -11.88 15.96 9.91
CA GLN A 28 -11.27 14.71 10.38
C GLN A 28 -10.84 13.82 9.20
N LEU A 29 -11.71 13.65 8.18
CA LEU A 29 -11.37 12.92 6.97
C LEU A 29 -10.12 13.51 6.30
N MET A 30 -10.07 14.83 6.13
CA MET A 30 -8.93 15.51 5.52
C MET A 30 -7.66 15.30 6.35
N GLN A 31 -7.73 15.41 7.67
CA GLN A 31 -6.61 15.14 8.58
C GLN A 31 -6.11 13.69 8.51
N MET A 32 -7.01 12.71 8.39
CA MET A 32 -6.63 11.31 8.22
C MET A 32 -5.90 11.08 6.89
N THR A 33 -6.37 11.72 5.82
CA THR A 33 -5.75 11.62 4.49
C THR A 33 -4.47 12.44 4.33
N ALA A 34 -4.18 13.35 5.27
CA ALA A 34 -2.96 14.16 5.26
C ALA A 34 -1.68 13.35 5.57
N LYS A 35 -1.83 12.10 6.03
CA LYS A 35 -0.71 11.19 6.32
C LYS A 35 -0.62 10.11 5.26
N VAL A 36 0.61 9.71 4.93
CA VAL A 36 0.85 8.52 4.09
C VAL A 36 0.26 7.29 4.82
N PRO A 37 -0.64 6.52 4.17
CA PRO A 37 -1.19 5.29 4.73
C PRO A 37 -0.11 4.30 5.11
N PHE A 38 -0.37 3.42 6.08
CA PHE A 38 0.63 2.50 6.61
C PHE A 38 1.33 1.69 5.51
N ASP A 39 0.57 1.09 4.58
CA ASP A 39 1.07 0.24 3.50
C ASP A 39 2.00 1.00 2.53
N ASP A 40 1.73 2.29 2.32
CA ASP A 40 2.46 3.14 1.39
C ASP A 40 3.74 3.75 1.97
N ARG A 41 3.95 3.65 3.30
CA ARG A 41 5.14 4.20 3.96
C ARG A 41 6.39 3.44 3.53
N GLN A 42 7.47 4.19 3.32
CA GLN A 42 8.80 3.62 3.09
C GLN A 42 9.36 3.04 4.39
N ASN A 43 10.03 1.90 4.30
CA ASN A 43 10.79 1.33 5.41
C ASN A 43 12.30 1.45 5.13
N ASN A 44 12.90 2.54 5.63
CA ASN A 44 14.32 2.84 5.43
C ASN A 44 15.27 1.94 6.26
N SER A 45 14.74 1.10 7.15
CA SER A 45 15.53 0.17 7.95
C SER A 45 15.82 -1.15 7.21
N VAL A 46 15.25 -1.33 6.02
CA VAL A 46 15.29 -2.58 5.27
C VAL A 46 15.76 -2.30 3.84
N GLN A 47 16.60 -3.19 3.30
CA GLN A 47 17.08 -3.11 1.93
C GLN A 47 16.13 -3.83 0.96
N VAL A 48 16.23 -3.52 -0.35
CA VAL A 48 15.34 -4.05 -1.40
C VAL A 48 15.66 -5.51 -1.77
N ASP A 49 16.84 -6.01 -1.40
CA ASP A 49 17.28 -7.39 -1.63
C ASP A 49 16.46 -8.44 -0.88
N ILE A 50 15.73 -8.03 0.16
CA ILE A 50 14.82 -8.91 0.90
C ILE A 50 13.57 -9.33 0.10
N ILE A 51 13.27 -8.62 -1.01
CA ILE A 51 12.05 -8.85 -1.78
C ILE A 51 12.22 -10.15 -2.54
N SER A 52 11.32 -11.10 -2.30
CA SER A 52 11.29 -12.39 -2.98
C SER A 52 10.80 -12.23 -4.43
N PRO A 53 11.66 -12.38 -5.45
CA PRO A 53 11.25 -12.20 -6.84
C PRO A 53 10.22 -13.25 -7.27
N SER A 54 10.29 -14.45 -6.69
CA SER A 54 9.36 -15.54 -6.95
C SER A 54 7.95 -15.20 -6.45
N LEU A 55 7.80 -14.62 -5.24
CA LEU A 55 6.50 -14.17 -4.74
C LEU A 55 5.88 -13.08 -5.61
N VAL A 56 6.69 -12.10 -6.03
CA VAL A 56 6.26 -11.04 -6.94
C VAL A 56 5.78 -11.60 -8.27
N ARG A 57 6.59 -12.44 -8.92
CA ARG A 57 6.28 -13.01 -10.24
C ARG A 57 5.10 -13.98 -10.17
N LYS A 58 4.99 -14.77 -9.11
CA LYS A 58 3.84 -15.65 -8.85
C LYS A 58 2.56 -14.82 -8.75
N TYR A 59 2.55 -13.79 -7.91
CA TYR A 59 1.38 -12.91 -7.77
C TYR A 59 0.97 -12.30 -9.11
N LEU A 60 1.92 -11.74 -9.85
CA LEU A 60 1.64 -11.14 -11.16
C LEU A 60 1.12 -12.15 -12.18
N ALA A 61 1.62 -13.39 -12.17
CA ALA A 61 1.12 -14.46 -13.02
C ALA A 61 -0.31 -14.88 -12.62
N ASP A 62 -0.59 -15.00 -11.32
CA ASP A 62 -1.90 -15.39 -10.78
C ASP A 62 -2.98 -14.38 -11.19
N ILE A 63 -2.67 -13.09 -11.20
CA ILE A 63 -3.58 -12.03 -11.69
C ILE A 63 -3.52 -11.80 -13.20
N ARG A 64 -2.71 -12.58 -13.93
CA ARG A 64 -2.47 -12.48 -15.39
C ARG A 64 -2.05 -11.07 -15.81
N SER A 65 -1.12 -10.48 -15.07
CA SER A 65 -0.57 -9.16 -15.37
C SER A 65 0.33 -9.21 -16.60
N ASP A 66 0.15 -8.26 -17.51
CA ASP A 66 1.02 -8.07 -18.67
C ASP A 66 2.48 -7.77 -18.27
N LEU A 67 2.73 -7.35 -17.01
CA LEU A 67 4.09 -7.14 -16.48
C LEU A 67 4.95 -8.40 -16.45
N VAL A 68 4.35 -9.59 -16.55
CA VAL A 68 5.05 -10.89 -16.60
C VAL A 68 4.60 -11.74 -17.78
N ALA A 69 4.08 -11.12 -18.85
CA ALA A 69 3.76 -11.82 -20.09
C ALA A 69 5.02 -12.52 -20.65
N PRO A 70 4.90 -13.64 -21.38
CA PRO A 70 6.04 -14.41 -21.89
C PRO A 70 7.05 -13.59 -22.71
N GLU A 71 6.55 -12.59 -23.44
CA GLU A 71 7.33 -11.65 -24.25
C GLU A 71 8.00 -10.53 -23.45
N VAL A 72 7.64 -10.36 -22.17
CA VAL A 72 8.15 -9.32 -21.29
C VAL A 72 9.27 -9.87 -20.42
N ASN A 73 10.50 -9.44 -20.72
CA ASN A 73 11.67 -9.75 -19.90
C ASN A 73 12.14 -8.50 -19.13
N LEU A 74 11.48 -8.22 -18.00
CA LEU A 74 11.83 -7.12 -17.11
C LEU A 74 12.77 -7.60 -15.98
N PRO A 75 13.87 -6.88 -15.71
CA PRO A 75 14.65 -7.05 -14.49
C PRO A 75 13.79 -6.81 -13.25
N ASP A 76 14.05 -7.56 -12.17
CA ASP A 76 13.24 -7.50 -10.95
C ASP A 76 13.13 -6.08 -10.37
N ARG A 77 14.23 -5.32 -10.33
CA ARG A 77 14.20 -3.94 -9.82
C ARG A 77 13.28 -3.03 -10.63
N GLU A 78 13.21 -3.22 -11.94
CA GLU A 78 12.33 -2.44 -12.80
C GLU A 78 10.87 -2.82 -12.56
N LEU A 79 10.60 -4.12 -12.41
CA LEU A 79 9.29 -4.64 -12.04
C LEU A 79 8.80 -4.05 -10.70
N TYR A 80 9.68 -3.98 -9.70
CA TYR A 80 9.35 -3.42 -8.38
C TYR A 80 8.98 -1.94 -8.45
N ARG A 81 9.63 -1.17 -9.35
CA ARG A 81 9.29 0.23 -9.60
C ARG A 81 7.94 0.36 -10.30
N TYR A 82 7.65 -0.47 -11.30
CA TYR A 82 6.36 -0.47 -11.98
C TYR A 82 5.20 -0.82 -11.04
N MET A 83 5.42 -1.78 -10.15
CA MET A 83 4.47 -2.12 -9.08
C MET A 83 4.39 -1.07 -7.97
N LYS A 84 5.31 -0.08 -7.95
CA LYS A 84 5.44 0.95 -6.90
C LYS A 84 5.65 0.39 -5.50
N ILE A 85 6.22 -0.82 -5.38
CA ILE A 85 6.54 -1.48 -4.11
C ILE A 85 7.92 -1.08 -3.56
N VAL A 86 8.69 -0.30 -4.32
CA VAL A 86 9.89 0.38 -3.84
C VAL A 86 9.76 1.87 -4.09
N ALA A 87 10.55 2.66 -3.37
CA ALA A 87 10.63 4.09 -3.57
C ALA A 87 12.07 4.60 -3.39
N PRO A 88 12.47 5.66 -4.11
CA PRO A 88 13.79 6.24 -3.96
C PRO A 88 13.96 6.86 -2.57
N THR A 89 15.13 6.68 -1.99
CA THR A 89 15.54 7.26 -0.70
C THR A 89 17.04 7.54 -0.74
N ASN A 90 17.48 8.78 -0.51
CA ASN A 90 18.90 9.18 -0.40
C ASN A 90 19.88 8.45 -1.36
N GLY A 91 19.57 8.41 -2.67
CA GLY A 91 20.41 7.79 -3.70
C GLY A 91 20.34 6.26 -3.82
N HIS A 92 19.50 5.60 -3.02
CA HIS A 92 19.17 4.18 -3.12
C HIS A 92 17.64 3.99 -3.13
N GLU A 93 17.17 2.77 -2.96
CA GLU A 93 15.75 2.43 -2.88
C GLU A 93 15.45 1.75 -1.56
N ALA A 94 14.29 2.04 -1.00
CA ALA A 94 13.72 1.33 0.14
C ALA A 94 12.39 0.67 -0.24
N PRO A 95 12.07 -0.50 0.33
CA PRO A 95 10.76 -1.10 0.18
C PRO A 95 9.68 -0.25 0.87
N ARG A 96 8.46 -0.33 0.35
CA ARG A 96 7.26 0.12 1.09
C ARG A 96 6.79 -0.98 2.04
N ASN A 97 5.97 -0.63 3.03
CA ASN A 97 5.43 -1.61 3.97
C ASN A 97 4.59 -2.70 3.28
N ILE A 98 3.83 -2.36 2.23
CA ILE A 98 3.10 -3.35 1.42
C ILE A 98 4.03 -4.46 0.88
N THR A 99 5.26 -4.10 0.56
CA THR A 99 6.28 -5.02 0.06
C THR A 99 6.67 -6.01 1.13
N LEU A 100 6.89 -5.51 2.35
CA LEU A 100 7.23 -6.34 3.49
C LEU A 100 6.10 -7.30 3.85
N LEU A 101 4.85 -6.86 3.73
CA LEU A 101 3.66 -7.65 4.01
C LEU A 101 3.42 -8.80 3.02
N PHE A 102 3.68 -8.58 1.72
CA PHE A 102 3.25 -9.53 0.67
C PHE A 102 4.38 -10.22 -0.09
N PHE A 103 5.58 -9.64 -0.13
CA PHE A 103 6.66 -10.08 -1.02
C PHE A 103 7.94 -10.43 -0.27
N THR A 104 7.79 -10.93 0.95
CA THR A 104 8.88 -11.42 1.80
C THR A 104 8.48 -12.77 2.40
N GLU A 105 9.46 -13.63 2.67
CA GLU A 105 9.19 -14.97 3.19
C GLU A 105 8.70 -14.96 4.65
N ASN A 106 9.13 -13.97 5.44
CA ASN A 106 8.81 -13.86 6.86
C ASN A 106 8.36 -12.42 7.20
N PRO A 107 7.11 -12.03 6.89
CA PRO A 107 6.63 -10.66 7.10
C PRO A 107 6.60 -10.25 8.59
N ASP A 108 6.36 -11.19 9.50
CA ASP A 108 6.20 -10.95 10.94
C ASP A 108 7.45 -10.35 11.61
N GLN A 109 8.64 -10.53 11.01
CA GLN A 109 9.88 -9.96 11.55
C GLN A 109 9.93 -8.43 11.41
N TYR A 110 9.21 -7.86 10.44
CA TYR A 110 9.21 -6.42 10.15
C TYR A 110 8.09 -5.68 10.87
N PHE A 111 7.04 -6.41 11.25
CA PHE A 111 5.87 -5.88 11.95
C PHE A 111 5.60 -6.75 13.17
N PRO A 112 6.47 -6.70 14.20
CA PRO A 112 6.23 -7.43 15.43
C PRO A 112 4.83 -7.09 15.92
N VAL A 113 4.06 -8.13 16.20
CA VAL A 113 2.65 -8.03 16.61
C VAL A 113 2.56 -6.90 17.61
N THR A 114 1.76 -5.89 17.28
CA THR A 114 1.47 -4.83 18.23
C THR A 114 0.80 -5.53 19.40
N GLN A 115 1.57 -5.80 20.45
CA GLN A 115 1.01 -6.25 21.70
C GLN A 115 0.22 -5.05 22.20
N ASP A 116 -1.03 -5.00 21.78
CA ASP A 116 -1.98 -4.04 22.26
C ASP A 116 -2.01 -4.22 23.77
N ARG A 117 -1.38 -3.29 24.50
CA ARG A 117 -1.45 -3.25 25.96
C ARG A 117 -2.82 -2.75 26.40
N GLY A 118 -3.90 -3.26 25.81
CA GLY A 118 -5.21 -2.59 25.86
C GLY A 118 -6.45 -3.43 25.56
N CYS A 119 -6.47 -4.35 24.59
CA CYS A 119 -7.71 -5.07 24.29
C CYS A 119 -7.89 -6.35 25.13
N PRO A 120 -9.02 -6.48 25.86
CA PRO A 120 -9.41 -7.75 26.44
C PRO A 120 -9.82 -8.70 25.32
N VAL A 121 -9.20 -9.87 25.34
CA VAL A 121 -9.53 -10.99 24.46
C VAL A 121 -11.02 -11.27 24.62
N TRP A 122 -11.81 -11.17 23.54
CA TRP A 122 -13.19 -11.63 23.54
C TRP A 122 -13.17 -13.16 23.70
N ARG A 123 -13.44 -13.61 24.93
CA ARG A 123 -13.91 -14.96 25.27
C ARG A 123 -15.36 -14.87 25.71
#